data_AF-A0A7H0K1M4-F1
#
_entry.id   AF-A0A7H0K1M4-F1
#
_cell.length_a   1.000
_cell.length_b   1.000
_cell.length_c   1.000
_cell.angle_alpha   90.00
_cell.angle_beta   90.00
_cell.angle_gamma   90.00
#
_symmetry.space_group_name_H-M   'P 1'
#
loop_
_entity.id
_entity.type
_entity.pdbx_description
1 polymer ?
#
loop_
_entity_poly.entity_id
_entity_poly.type
_entity_poly.pdbx_seq_one_letter_code
_entity_poly.pdbx_strand_id
1 'polypeptide(L)'
;MVRPKPGSPASLYPGWPDSLDVTVTEHQMIQAMVINLRRERNRYRSVKGVAEKSGVAASTISDILNGNSWPTLETVARLEVGLGVRLWPGVKTTRGNT
;
A
#
# COMPACT_ATOMS: atom_id res chain seq x y z
N MET A 1 13.86 -15.16 7.17
CA MET A 1 13.11 -14.45 6.11
C MET A 1 11.76 -15.14 5.95
N VAL A 2 10.64 -14.43 6.11
CA VAL A 2 9.32 -14.99 5.81
C VAL A 2 9.21 -15.08 4.29
N ARG A 3 8.96 -16.29 3.75
CA ARG A 3 8.76 -16.47 2.31
C ARG A 3 7.45 -15.76 1.91
N PRO A 4 7.45 -14.89 0.87
CA PRO A 4 6.23 -14.29 0.38
C PRO A 4 5.22 -15.37 -0.02
N LYS A 5 3.94 -15.16 0.33
CA LYS A 5 2.88 -16.08 -0.07
C LYS A 5 2.74 -16.08 -1.59
N PRO A 6 2.46 -17.22 -2.24
CA PRO A 6 2.12 -17.23 -3.67
C PRO A 6 1.00 -16.22 -3.96
N GLY A 7 1.19 -15.40 -5.00
CA GLY A 7 0.23 -14.35 -5.39
C GLY A 7 0.27 -13.07 -4.54
N SER A 8 1.19 -12.95 -3.57
CA SER A 8 1.46 -11.69 -2.87
C SER A 8 2.23 -10.70 -3.75
N PRO A 9 2.16 -9.38 -3.46
CA PRO A 9 2.88 -8.39 -4.25
C PRO A 9 4.38 -8.66 -4.38
N ALA A 10 5.08 -9.03 -3.30
CA ALA A 10 6.52 -9.32 -3.34
C ALA A 10 6.86 -10.60 -4.12
N SER A 11 5.92 -11.55 -4.23
CA SER A 11 6.08 -12.74 -5.08
C SER A 11 5.85 -12.44 -6.55
N LEU A 12 4.97 -11.49 -6.87
CA LEU A 12 4.62 -11.11 -8.24
C LEU A 12 5.58 -10.06 -8.81
N TYR A 13 6.06 -9.17 -7.95
CA TYR A 13 6.86 -7.99 -8.29
C TYR A 13 8.10 -7.92 -7.39
N PRO A 14 9.22 -8.54 -7.80
CA PRO A 14 10.49 -8.37 -7.11
C PRO A 14 10.85 -6.90 -6.95
N GLY A 15 11.25 -6.50 -5.73
CA GLY A 15 11.54 -5.09 -5.41
C GLY A 15 10.32 -4.26 -5.00
N TRP A 16 9.18 -4.89 -4.72
CA TRP A 16 8.01 -4.20 -4.15
C TRP A 16 8.35 -3.30 -2.95
N PRO A 17 7.77 -2.10 -2.82
CA PRO A 17 6.87 -1.42 -3.75
C PRO A 17 7.59 -0.59 -4.83
N ASP A 18 8.93 -0.66 -4.94
CA ASP A 18 9.73 0.14 -5.87
C ASP A 18 9.93 -0.54 -7.24
N SER A 19 9.35 -1.73 -7.45
CA SER A 19 9.40 -2.44 -8.72
C SER A 19 8.87 -1.59 -9.88
N LEU A 20 9.62 -1.51 -10.97
CA LEU A 20 9.21 -0.81 -12.20
C LEU A 20 8.36 -1.71 -13.11
N ASP A 21 8.26 -2.99 -12.80
CA ASP A 21 7.65 -4.02 -13.66
C ASP A 21 6.17 -4.28 -13.32
N VAL A 22 5.54 -3.40 -12.55
CA VAL A 22 4.10 -3.51 -12.23
C VAL A 22 3.30 -3.07 -13.44
N THR A 23 2.86 -4.02 -14.27
CA THR A 23 2.16 -3.75 -15.54
C THR A 23 0.63 -3.77 -15.43
N VAL A 24 0.08 -4.45 -14.43
CA VAL A 24 -1.37 -4.55 -14.20
C VAL A 24 -1.88 -3.25 -13.58
N THR A 25 -2.83 -2.58 -14.22
CA THR A 25 -3.34 -1.25 -13.82
C THR A 25 -3.83 -1.22 -12.37
N GLU A 26 -4.60 -2.22 -11.94
CA GLU A 26 -5.11 -2.31 -10.57
C GLU A 26 -3.96 -2.44 -9.56
N HIS A 27 -2.91 -3.20 -9.91
CA HIS A 27 -1.73 -3.36 -9.07
C HIS A 27 -0.89 -2.09 -9.02
N GLN A 28 -0.82 -1.31 -10.09
CA GLN A 28 -0.17 0.02 -10.09
C GLN A 28 -0.90 0.99 -9.15
N MET A 29 -2.24 0.94 -9.11
CA MET A 29 -3.01 1.76 -8.17
C MET A 29 -2.73 1.37 -6.73
N ILE A 30 -2.67 0.07 -6.44
CA ILE A 30 -2.32 -0.42 -5.10
C ILE A 30 -0.87 -0.09 -4.75
N GLN A 31 0.07 -0.22 -5.69
CA GLN A 31 1.47 0.15 -5.50
C GLN A 31 1.60 1.63 -5.14
N ALA A 32 0.92 2.52 -5.87
CA ALA A 32 0.90 3.94 -5.58
C ALA A 32 0.31 4.24 -4.19
N MET A 33 -0.76 3.52 -3.80
CA MET A 33 -1.30 3.60 -2.45
C MET A 33 -0.27 3.19 -1.39
N VAL A 34 0.45 2.08 -1.60
CA VAL A 34 1.49 1.60 -0.68
C VAL A 34 2.67 2.59 -0.60
N ILE A 35 3.04 3.23 -1.71
CA ILE A 35 4.04 4.31 -1.73
C ILE A 35 3.56 5.50 -0.89
N ASN A 36 2.28 5.88 -0.98
CA ASN A 36 1.70 6.93 -0.14
C ASN A 36 1.71 6.53 1.34
N LEU A 37 1.31 5.29 1.67
CA LEU A 37 1.39 4.75 3.03
C LEU A 37 2.82 4.79 3.57
N ARG A 38 3.81 4.45 2.75
CA ARG A 38 5.24 4.50 3.12
C ARG A 38 5.69 5.92 3.47
N ARG A 39 5.20 6.93 2.74
CA ARG A 39 5.46 8.36 3.02
C ARG A 39 4.82 8.78 4.35
N GLU A 40 3.57 8.40 4.60
CA GLU A 40 2.91 8.69 5.88
C GLU A 40 3.60 7.99 7.04
N ARG A 41 4.00 6.72 6.89
CA ARG A 41 4.83 6.00 7.88
C ARG A 41 6.12 6.75 8.23
N ASN A 42 6.77 7.41 7.26
CA ASN A 42 7.94 8.24 7.53
C ASN A 42 7.58 9.51 8.34
N ARG A 43 6.43 10.13 8.07
CA ARG A 43 5.93 11.29 8.84
C ARG A 43 5.66 10.93 10.31
N TYR A 44 5.07 9.77 10.55
CA TYR A 44 4.85 9.20 11.89
C TYR A 44 6.10 8.52 12.49
N ARG A 45 7.24 8.57 11.80
CA ARG A 45 8.55 7.99 12.17
C ARG A 45 8.58 6.48 12.44
N SER A 46 7.45 5.79 12.39
CA SER A 46 7.36 4.35 12.67
C SER A 46 6.06 3.75 12.15
N VAL A 47 6.07 2.43 11.93
CA VAL A 47 4.84 1.66 11.66
C VAL A 47 3.91 1.68 12.87
N LYS A 48 4.47 1.69 14.08
CA LYS A 48 3.70 1.73 15.33
C LYS A 48 2.87 3.02 15.43
N GLY A 49 3.43 4.18 15.09
CA GLY A 49 2.70 5.44 15.07
C GLY A 49 1.53 5.45 14.08
N VAL A 50 1.71 4.82 12.91
CA VAL A 50 0.61 4.64 11.95
C VAL A 50 -0.47 3.73 12.53
N ALA A 51 -0.09 2.61 13.14
CA ALA A 51 -1.02 1.66 13.76
C ALA A 51 -1.86 2.30 14.88
N GLU A 52 -1.22 3.09 15.75
CA GLU A 52 -1.88 3.82 16.84
C GLU A 52 -2.94 4.82 16.33
N LYS A 53 -2.71 5.43 15.16
CA LYS A 53 -3.65 6.38 14.56
C LYS A 53 -4.75 5.73 13.73
N SER A 54 -4.43 4.68 12.99
CA SER A 54 -5.39 3.99 12.10
C SER A 54 -6.19 2.88 12.78
N GLY A 55 -5.75 2.38 13.93
CA GLY A 55 -6.32 1.18 14.55
C GLY A 55 -6.06 -0.09 13.74
N VAL A 56 -5.17 -0.05 12.74
CA VAL A 56 -4.72 -1.22 11.98
C VAL A 56 -3.48 -1.81 12.66
N ALA A 57 -3.42 -3.13 12.78
CA ALA A 57 -2.27 -3.79 13.40
C ALA A 57 -0.95 -3.46 12.69
N ALA A 58 0.11 -3.21 13.47
CA ALA A 58 1.44 -2.91 12.95
C ALA A 58 2.01 -4.04 12.05
N SER A 59 1.68 -5.30 12.35
CA SER A 59 2.02 -6.45 11.51
C SER A 59 1.36 -6.36 10.14
N THR A 60 0.05 -6.07 10.08
CA THR A 60 -0.69 -5.87 8.83
C THR A 60 -0.11 -4.75 7.99
N ILE A 61 0.22 -3.60 8.61
CA ILE A 61 0.85 -2.48 7.90
C ILE A 61 2.22 -2.90 7.36
N SER A 62 3.02 -3.62 8.15
CA SER A 62 4.32 -4.12 7.72
C SER A 62 4.20 -5.12 6.57
N ASP A 63 3.22 -6.02 6.63
CA ASP A 63 2.96 -7.00 5.57
C ASP A 63 2.58 -6.33 4.25
N ILE A 64 1.76 -5.27 4.30
CA ILE A 64 1.39 -4.50 3.10
C ILE A 64 2.61 -3.75 2.54
N LEU A 65 3.39 -3.08 3.40
CA LEU A 65 4.58 -2.33 2.99
C LEU A 65 5.66 -3.24 2.37
N ASN A 66 5.81 -4.45 2.91
CA ASN A 66 6.78 -5.44 2.43
C ASN A 66 6.24 -6.30 1.28
N GLY A 67 4.96 -6.16 0.92
CA GLY A 67 4.34 -6.94 -0.15
C GLY A 67 4.07 -8.40 0.22
N ASN A 68 3.96 -8.72 1.51
CA ASN A 68 3.55 -10.06 1.99
C ASN A 68 2.05 -10.32 1.79
N SER A 69 1.25 -9.26 1.70
CA SER A 69 -0.20 -9.34 1.48
C SER A 69 -0.72 -8.13 0.69
N TRP A 70 -1.84 -8.35 -0.01
CA TRP A 70 -2.63 -7.27 -0.58
C TRP A 70 -3.44 -6.58 0.52
N PRO A 71 -3.56 -5.24 0.51
CA PRO A 71 -4.44 -4.54 1.45
C PRO A 71 -5.91 -4.87 1.15
N THR A 72 -6.71 -5.07 2.19
CA THR A 72 -8.17 -5.15 2.04
C THR A 72 -8.78 -3.76 1.95
N LEU A 73 -9.97 -3.64 1.36
CA LEU A 73 -10.70 -2.37 1.29
C LEU A 73 -10.92 -1.76 2.69
N GLU A 74 -11.26 -2.60 3.68
CA GLU A 74 -11.40 -2.16 5.07
C GLU A 74 -10.09 -1.60 5.62
N THR A 75 -8.95 -2.25 5.32
CA THR A 75 -7.63 -1.75 5.76
C THR A 75 -7.33 -0.39 5.16
N VAL A 76 -7.63 -0.18 3.87
CA VAL A 76 -7.47 1.12 3.22
C VAL A 76 -8.33 2.17 3.91
N ALA A 77 -9.61 1.90 4.14
CA ALA A 77 -10.54 2.83 4.77
C ALA A 77 -10.09 3.22 6.19
N ARG A 78 -9.67 2.25 7.02
CA ARG A 78 -9.16 2.51 8.37
C ARG A 78 -7.90 3.37 8.36
N LEU A 79 -6.98 3.11 7.42
CA LEU A 79 -5.78 3.92 7.25
C LEU A 79 -6.12 5.36 6.85
N GLU A 80 -6.96 5.56 5.84
CA GLU A 80 -7.33 6.92 5.40
C GLU A 80 -8.09 7.70 6.48
N VAL A 81 -9.06 7.07 7.14
CA VAL A 81 -9.84 7.69 8.22
C VAL A 81 -8.96 8.04 9.42
N GLY A 82 -8.13 7.11 9.90
CA GLY A 82 -7.35 7.35 11.11
C GLY A 82 -6.12 8.24 10.90
N LEU A 83 -5.57 8.29 9.69
CA LEU A 83 -4.49 9.22 9.34
C LEU A 83 -5.01 10.57 8.87
N GLY A 84 -6.30 10.67 8.49
CA GLY A 84 -6.89 11.90 7.95
C GLY A 84 -6.32 12.31 6.59
N VAL A 85 -5.84 11.34 5.79
CA VAL A 85 -5.20 11.57 4.50
C VAL A 85 -5.72 10.61 3.45
N ARG A 86 -5.72 11.03 2.19
CA ARG A 86 -6.04 10.17 1.05
C ARG A 86 -4.81 9.38 0.62
N LEU A 87 -4.83 8.08 0.83
CA LEU A 87 -3.78 7.15 0.39
C LEU A 87 -4.07 6.64 -1.02
N TRP A 88 -5.34 6.43 -1.37
CA TRP A 88 -5.74 5.95 -2.67
C TRP A 88 -5.46 7.01 -3.76
N PRO A 89 -4.71 6.67 -4.83
CA PRO A 89 -4.33 7.63 -5.86
C PRO A 89 -5.53 8.13 -6.69
N GLY A 90 -6.69 7.47 -6.61
CA GLY A 90 -7.83 7.72 -7.49
C GLY A 90 -7.67 7.03 -8.85
N VAL A 91 -8.77 6.88 -9.57
CA VAL A 91 -8.76 6.34 -10.94
C VAL A 91 -8.17 7.40 -11.86
N LYS A 92 -7.06 7.09 -12.52
CA LYS A 92 -6.57 7.92 -13.63
C LYS A 92 -7.48 7.65 -14.82
N THR A 93 -8.50 8.48 -15.01
CA THR A 93 -9.22 8.49 -16.28
C THR A 93 -8.25 9.02 -17.32
N THR A 94 -7.74 8.12 -18.18
CA THR A 94 -7.10 8.55 -19.42
C THR A 94 -8.16 9.29 -20.21
N ARG A 95 -8.20 10.62 -20.10
CA ARG A 95 -9.04 11.43 -20.96
C ARG A 95 -8.41 11.32 -22.35
N GLY A 96 -8.98 10.45 -23.19
CA GLY A 96 -8.64 10.39 -24.61
C GLY A 96 -8.82 11.78 -25.18
N ASN A 97 -7.72 12.35 -25.68
CA ASN A 97 -7.78 13.59 -26.44
C ASN A 97 -8.26 13.19 -27.83
N THR A 98 -9.46 13.67 -28.20
CA THR A 98 -10.00 13.64 -29.56
C THR A 98 -9.10 14.42 -30.52
#